data_AF-A0A1F5IRE2-F1
#
_entry.id   AF-A0A1F5IRE2-F1
#
_cell.length_a   1.000
_cell.length_b   1.000
_cell.length_c   1.000
_cell.angle_alpha   90.00
_cell.angle_beta   90.00
_cell.angle_gamma   90.00
#
_symmetry.space_group_name_H-M   'P 1'
#
loop_
_entity.id
_entity.type
_entity.pdbx_description
1 polymer ?
#
loop_
_entity_poly.entity_id
_entity_poly.type
_entity_poly.pdbx_seq_one_letter_code
_entity_poly.pdbx_strand_id
1 'polypeptide(L)'
;MVRKFFVVDREGDNKDYGQAFEPVSGQVSEDEVRLETGLLLLLSELALLMEELSEVKDKEPVQSLKILSDTLNNVAGFAEQSLGEALREGFLLDALLDASGSFSHLKLLHADHNRLSAQTAINLYGGWTGDANGKNQAFRQISLGMVRVLESYLNYIAEFFSTPYLAQEWKETLEIYINELSELVKSVVYR
;
A
#
# COMPACT_ATOMS: atom_id res chain seq x y z
N MET A 1 17.53 22.89 -12.49
CA MET A 1 16.46 23.46 -13.33
C MET A 1 15.25 23.63 -12.42
N VAL A 2 14.87 24.87 -12.07
CA VAL A 2 13.81 25.16 -11.09
C VAL A 2 12.47 25.19 -11.83
N ARG A 3 11.54 24.28 -11.49
CA ARG A 3 10.16 24.34 -11.98
C ARG A 3 9.39 25.38 -11.16
N LYS A 4 8.88 26.41 -11.84
CA LYS A 4 7.88 27.34 -11.28
C LYS A 4 6.49 26.81 -11.64
N PHE A 5 5.67 26.53 -10.64
CA PHE A 5 4.25 26.25 -10.84
C PHE A 5 3.47 27.54 -10.63
N PHE A 6 2.59 27.88 -11.59
CA PHE A 6 1.63 28.96 -11.46
C PHE A 6 0.28 28.33 -11.12
N VAL A 7 -0.27 28.67 -9.96
CA VAL A 7 -1.68 28.40 -9.65
C VAL A 7 -2.48 29.53 -10.29
N VAL A 8 -3.37 29.19 -11.22
CA VAL A 8 -4.33 30.13 -11.82
C VAL A 8 -5.69 29.81 -11.20
N ASP A 9 -6.16 30.69 -10.33
CA ASP A 9 -7.53 30.63 -9.84
C ASP A 9 -8.53 31.09 -10.90
N ARG A 10 -9.75 30.55 -10.82
CA ARG A 10 -10.77 30.55 -11.89
C ARG A 10 -11.57 31.85 -12.03
N GLU A 11 -11.12 32.94 -11.44
CA GLU A 11 -11.69 34.28 -11.63
C GLU A 11 -10.54 35.25 -11.91
N GLY A 12 -10.51 35.81 -13.12
CA GLY A 12 -9.43 36.65 -13.64
C GLY A 12 -9.34 38.02 -12.97
N ASP A 13 -9.07 38.05 -11.67
CA ASP A 13 -8.82 39.26 -10.89
C ASP A 13 -7.39 39.20 -10.34
N ASN A 14 -6.48 39.92 -11.01
CA ASN A 14 -5.10 40.13 -10.58
C ASN A 14 -5.11 41.00 -9.32
N LYS A 15 -5.36 40.40 -8.16
CA LYS A 15 -5.08 41.02 -6.86
C LYS A 15 -3.67 40.65 -6.44
N ASP A 16 -2.81 41.65 -6.51
CA ASP A 16 -1.43 41.65 -6.04
C ASP A 16 -1.43 41.48 -4.50
N TYR A 17 -1.58 40.24 -4.04
CA TYR A 17 -1.33 39.87 -2.66
C TYR A 17 0.19 39.86 -2.48
N GLY A 18 0.72 41.01 -2.06
CA GLY A 18 2.10 41.24 -1.66
C GLY A 18 2.53 40.49 -0.40
N GLN A 19 2.24 39.19 -0.34
CA GLN A 19 3.00 38.21 0.41
C GLN A 19 3.37 37.13 -0.59
N ALA A 20 4.58 37.26 -1.14
CA ALA A 20 5.24 36.09 -1.67
C ALA A 20 5.24 35.06 -0.53
N PHE A 21 4.41 34.03 -0.64
CA PHE A 21 4.78 32.75 -0.06
C PHE A 21 6.12 32.46 -0.72
N GLU A 22 7.21 32.78 -0.03
CA GLU A 22 8.50 32.27 -0.41
C GLU A 22 8.30 30.76 -0.50
N PRO A 23 8.48 30.14 -1.69
CA PRO A 23 8.51 28.70 -1.74
C PRO A 23 9.55 28.31 -0.71
N VAL A 24 9.15 27.51 0.29
CA VAL A 24 10.07 26.95 1.28
C VAL A 24 11.11 26.21 0.44
N SER A 25 12.22 26.88 0.18
CA SER A 25 13.28 26.39 -0.69
C SER A 25 14.15 25.44 0.10
N GLY A 26 13.50 24.41 0.66
CA GLY A 26 14.20 23.18 0.97
C GLY A 26 14.64 22.61 -0.36
N GLN A 27 15.95 22.52 -0.59
CA GLN A 27 16.46 21.69 -1.67
C GLN A 27 15.99 20.27 -1.37
N VAL A 28 14.99 19.78 -2.12
CA VAL A 28 14.62 18.35 -2.09
C VAL A 28 15.88 17.58 -2.47
N SER A 29 16.27 16.65 -1.61
CA SER A 29 17.49 15.87 -1.83
C SER A 29 17.35 14.98 -3.07
N GLU A 30 18.46 14.62 -3.71
CA GLU A 30 18.42 13.69 -4.85
C GLU A 30 17.80 12.34 -4.44
N ASP A 31 18.00 11.92 -3.19
CA ASP A 31 17.45 10.68 -2.65
C ASP A 31 15.93 10.76 -2.50
N GLU A 32 15.39 11.89 -2.03
CA GLU A 32 13.94 12.13 -1.99
C GLU A 32 13.32 12.16 -3.40
N VAL A 33 13.99 12.79 -4.38
CA VAL A 33 13.49 12.79 -5.77
C VAL A 33 13.46 11.36 -6.35
N ARG A 34 14.48 10.53 -6.03
CA ARG A 34 14.52 9.12 -6.45
C ARG A 34 13.41 8.31 -5.77
N LEU A 35 13.23 8.50 -4.47
CA LEU A 35 12.17 7.84 -3.70
C LEU A 35 10.78 8.22 -4.23
N GLU A 36 10.54 9.51 -4.46
CA GLU A 36 9.29 10.04 -5.03
C GLU A 36 9.01 9.42 -6.42
N THR A 37 10.01 9.42 -7.30
CA THR A 37 9.88 8.84 -8.64
C THR A 37 9.56 7.34 -8.57
N GLY A 38 10.27 6.61 -7.70
CA GLY A 38 10.04 5.19 -7.51
C GLY A 38 8.66 4.89 -6.93
N LEU A 39 8.20 5.71 -5.97
CA LEU A 39 6.90 5.55 -5.32
C LEU A 39 5.74 5.87 -6.28
N LEU A 40 5.90 6.82 -7.20
CA LEU A 40 4.95 7.08 -8.29
C LEU A 40 4.79 5.87 -9.23
N LEU A 41 5.91 5.23 -9.59
CA LEU A 41 5.90 4.02 -10.41
C LEU A 41 5.23 2.86 -9.67
N LEU A 42 5.59 2.66 -8.39
CA LEU A 42 4.97 1.66 -7.54
C LEU A 42 3.45 1.87 -7.46
N LEU A 43 2.98 3.09 -7.16
CA LEU A 43 1.55 3.37 -7.11
C LEU A 43 0.83 3.07 -8.42
N SER A 44 1.48 3.30 -9.56
CA SER A 44 0.90 2.98 -10.87
C SER A 44 0.73 1.46 -11.05
N GLU A 45 1.71 0.66 -10.63
CA GLU A 45 1.61 -0.80 -10.61
C GLU A 45 0.55 -1.30 -9.61
N LEU A 46 0.49 -0.69 -8.42
CA LEU A 46 -0.48 -1.00 -7.39
C LEU A 46 -1.92 -0.70 -7.83
N ALA A 47 -2.13 0.35 -8.62
CA ALA A 47 -3.42 0.67 -9.21
C ALA A 47 -3.88 -0.39 -10.22
N LEU A 48 -2.96 -0.91 -11.05
CA LEU A 48 -3.26 -2.03 -11.97
C LEU A 48 -3.66 -3.30 -11.21
N LEU A 49 -2.92 -3.65 -10.15
CA LEU A 49 -3.26 -4.81 -9.31
C LEU A 49 -4.62 -4.63 -8.60
N MET A 50 -4.97 -3.39 -8.24
CA MET A 50 -6.28 -3.08 -7.66
C MET A 50 -7.42 -3.25 -8.69
N GLU A 51 -7.19 -2.85 -9.94
CA GLU A 51 -8.12 -3.07 -11.05
C GLU A 51 -8.31 -4.58 -11.29
N GLU A 52 -7.23 -5.35 -11.39
CA GLU A 52 -7.29 -6.81 -11.51
C GLU A 52 -8.07 -7.45 -10.36
N LEU A 53 -7.83 -7.02 -9.11
CA LEU A 53 -8.58 -7.51 -7.95
C LEU A 53 -10.08 -7.19 -8.06
N SER A 54 -10.44 -6.05 -8.65
CA SER A 54 -11.83 -5.64 -8.85
C SER A 54 -12.56 -6.50 -9.89
N GLU A 55 -11.85 -6.99 -10.91
CA GLU A 55 -12.39 -7.88 -11.94
C GLU A 55 -12.59 -9.31 -11.43
N VAL A 56 -11.80 -9.73 -10.43
CA VAL A 56 -11.84 -11.08 -9.84
C VAL A 56 -13.01 -11.28 -8.86
N LYS A 57 -13.76 -10.20 -8.54
CA LYS A 57 -14.84 -10.17 -7.52
C LYS A 57 -15.82 -11.34 -7.54
N ASP A 58 -16.01 -11.99 -8.69
CA ASP A 58 -17.03 -13.02 -8.87
C ASP A 58 -16.52 -14.47 -8.90
N LYS A 59 -15.20 -14.75 -8.88
CA LYS A 59 -14.75 -16.11 -9.26
C LYS A 59 -13.84 -16.87 -8.30
N GLU A 60 -12.78 -16.33 -7.69
CA GLU A 60 -11.92 -17.20 -6.86
C GLU A 60 -11.20 -16.46 -5.70
N PRO A 61 -11.40 -16.88 -4.43
CA PRO A 61 -10.62 -16.38 -3.29
C PRO A 61 -9.12 -16.56 -3.48
N VAL A 62 -8.73 -17.64 -4.15
CA VAL A 62 -7.33 -17.98 -4.42
C VAL A 62 -6.66 -16.92 -5.28
N GLN A 63 -7.32 -16.46 -6.35
CA GLN A 63 -6.74 -15.47 -7.25
C GLN A 63 -6.61 -14.11 -6.55
N SER A 64 -7.62 -13.69 -5.79
CA SER A 64 -7.56 -12.45 -4.99
C SER A 64 -6.42 -12.50 -3.96
N LEU A 65 -6.20 -13.64 -3.29
CA LEU A 65 -5.09 -13.79 -2.35
C LEU A 65 -3.73 -13.79 -3.02
N LYS A 66 -3.61 -14.30 -4.24
CA LYS A 66 -2.38 -14.20 -5.04
C LYS A 66 -2.07 -12.75 -5.38
N ILE A 67 -3.04 -12.02 -5.93
CA ILE A 67 -2.88 -10.60 -6.26
C ILE A 67 -2.45 -9.81 -5.02
N LEU A 68 -3.13 -9.97 -3.88
CA LEU A 68 -2.76 -9.27 -2.64
C LEU A 68 -1.35 -9.65 -2.13
N SER A 69 -0.98 -10.93 -2.26
CA SER A 69 0.36 -11.40 -1.88
C SER A 69 1.44 -10.80 -2.79
N ASP A 70 1.16 -10.70 -4.09
CA ASP A 70 2.07 -10.13 -5.09
C ASP A 70 2.22 -8.62 -4.88
N THR A 71 1.10 -7.91 -4.62
CA THR A 71 1.09 -6.49 -4.21
C THR A 71 2.02 -6.26 -3.02
N LEU A 72 1.87 -7.05 -1.95
CA LEU A 72 2.68 -6.90 -0.74
C LEU A 72 4.16 -7.19 -1.01
N ASN A 73 4.47 -8.24 -1.78
CA ASN A 73 5.83 -8.57 -2.18
C ASN A 73 6.48 -7.48 -3.05
N ASN A 74 5.71 -6.84 -3.94
CA ASN A 74 6.19 -5.72 -4.75
C ASN A 74 6.55 -4.51 -3.88
N VAL A 75 5.68 -4.16 -2.92
CA VAL A 75 5.97 -3.06 -1.97
C VAL A 75 7.16 -3.40 -1.08
N ALA A 76 7.26 -4.64 -0.59
CA ALA A 76 8.40 -5.08 0.21
C ALA A 76 9.72 -5.02 -0.61
N GLY A 77 9.69 -5.47 -1.88
CA GLY A 77 10.84 -5.38 -2.78
C GLY A 77 11.23 -3.93 -3.09
N PHE A 78 10.24 -3.04 -3.27
CA PHE A 78 10.50 -1.61 -3.43
C PHE A 78 11.13 -1.00 -2.17
N ALA A 79 10.64 -1.34 -0.98
CA ALA A 79 11.19 -0.87 0.29
C ALA A 79 12.64 -1.33 0.47
N GLU A 80 12.95 -2.59 0.15
CA GLU A 80 14.33 -3.11 0.19
C GLU A 80 15.25 -2.35 -0.76
N GLN A 81 14.80 -2.07 -1.99
CA GLN A 81 15.61 -1.37 -2.99
C GLN A 81 15.81 0.11 -2.65
N SER A 82 14.77 0.77 -2.15
CA SER A 82 14.77 2.21 -1.93
C SER A 82 15.38 2.60 -0.58
N LEU A 83 15.18 1.77 0.46
CA LEU A 83 15.61 2.07 1.83
C LEU A 83 16.91 1.35 2.19
N GLY A 84 17.26 0.26 1.50
CA GLY A 84 18.48 -0.51 1.74
C GLY A 84 18.62 -0.95 3.19
N GLU A 85 19.75 -0.64 3.83
CA GLU A 85 20.03 -0.97 5.23
C GLU A 85 19.12 -0.27 6.24
N ALA A 86 18.40 0.78 5.81
CA ALA A 86 17.45 1.46 6.69
C ALA A 86 16.18 0.62 6.90
N LEU A 87 15.82 -0.29 5.98
CA LEU A 87 14.73 -1.22 6.20
C LEU A 87 15.14 -2.26 7.24
N ARG A 88 14.39 -2.29 8.36
CA ARG A 88 14.63 -3.25 9.43
C ARG A 88 14.51 -4.69 8.93
N GLU A 89 15.50 -5.51 9.25
CA GLU A 89 15.45 -6.95 9.00
C GLU A 89 14.24 -7.57 9.72
N GLY A 90 13.45 -8.36 8.99
CA GLY A 90 12.24 -8.97 9.53
C GLY A 90 11.05 -8.03 9.71
N PHE A 91 11.07 -6.83 9.10
CA PHE A 91 9.93 -5.89 9.14
C PHE A 91 8.60 -6.56 8.74
N LEU A 92 8.61 -7.38 7.68
CA LEU A 92 7.41 -8.12 7.26
C LEU A 92 6.85 -9.02 8.39
N LEU A 93 7.73 -9.76 9.06
CA LEU A 93 7.33 -10.66 10.13
C LEU A 93 6.72 -9.89 11.31
N ASP A 94 7.35 -8.79 11.71
CA ASP A 94 6.85 -7.93 12.79
C ASP A 94 5.47 -7.34 12.43
N ALA A 95 5.29 -6.85 11.20
CA ALA A 95 4.02 -6.33 10.72
C ALA A 95 2.92 -7.41 10.68
N LEU A 96 3.26 -8.64 10.26
CA LEU A 96 2.32 -9.76 10.29
C LEU A 96 1.93 -10.13 11.73
N LEU A 97 2.88 -10.12 12.66
CA LEU A 97 2.61 -10.43 14.07
C LEU A 97 1.69 -9.39 14.71
N ASP A 98 1.94 -8.10 14.48
CA ASP A 98 1.08 -7.01 14.96
C ASP A 98 -0.34 -7.13 14.40
N ALA A 99 -0.46 -7.27 13.07
CA ALA A 99 -1.76 -7.41 12.43
C ALA A 99 -2.51 -8.70 12.85
N SER A 100 -1.79 -9.78 13.19
CA SER A 100 -2.41 -11.05 13.62
C SER A 100 -3.20 -10.95 14.94
N GLY A 101 -2.97 -9.91 15.74
CA GLY A 101 -3.76 -9.63 16.94
C GLY A 101 -5.21 -9.26 16.61
N SER A 102 -5.42 -8.55 15.50
CA SER A 102 -6.76 -8.16 15.00
C SER A 102 -7.31 -9.13 13.96
N PHE A 103 -6.42 -9.80 13.22
CA PHE A 103 -6.75 -10.67 12.09
C PHE A 103 -6.18 -12.07 12.31
N SER A 104 -6.89 -12.89 13.10
CA SER A 104 -6.40 -14.20 13.56
C SER A 104 -5.96 -15.16 12.43
N HIS A 105 -6.61 -15.10 11.26
CA HIS A 105 -6.31 -15.97 10.12
C HIS A 105 -5.05 -15.54 9.35
N LEU A 106 -4.48 -14.36 9.66
CA LEU A 106 -3.24 -13.89 9.05
C LEU A 106 -2.05 -14.79 9.41
N LYS A 107 -2.18 -15.58 10.48
CA LYS A 107 -1.22 -16.63 10.88
C LYS A 107 -1.06 -17.76 9.85
N LEU A 108 -1.96 -17.83 8.85
CA LEU A 108 -1.84 -18.72 7.70
C LEU A 108 -0.87 -18.21 6.65
N LEU A 109 -0.32 -17.01 6.81
CA LEU A 109 0.72 -16.46 5.95
C LEU A 109 2.08 -16.72 6.57
N HIS A 110 3.05 -17.00 5.71
CA HIS A 110 4.43 -17.18 6.11
C HIS A 110 5.28 -16.04 5.54
N ALA A 111 6.21 -15.54 6.34
CA ALA A 111 7.26 -14.65 5.88
C ALA A 111 8.60 -15.37 5.93
N ASP A 112 9.35 -15.29 4.84
CA ASP A 112 10.78 -15.59 4.81
C ASP A 112 11.50 -14.29 4.45
N HIS A 113 12.21 -13.71 5.41
CA HIS A 113 12.70 -12.33 5.34
C HIS A 113 11.53 -11.36 5.02
N ASN A 114 11.65 -10.53 3.98
CA ASN A 114 10.55 -9.69 3.48
C ASN A 114 9.91 -10.28 2.22
N ARG A 115 9.76 -11.61 2.16
CA ARG A 115 8.96 -12.30 1.15
C ARG A 115 7.80 -13.02 1.82
N LEU A 116 6.59 -12.66 1.39
CA LEU A 116 5.35 -13.26 1.83
C LEU A 116 5.00 -14.48 0.98
N SER A 117 4.62 -15.56 1.64
CA SER A 117 4.00 -16.74 1.04
C SER A 117 2.57 -16.90 1.57
N ALA A 118 1.60 -16.82 0.66
CA ALA A 118 0.19 -17.10 0.94
C ALA A 118 -0.22 -18.56 0.65
N GLN A 119 0.75 -19.46 0.41
CA GLN A 119 0.44 -20.82 -0.07
C GLN A 119 -0.43 -21.62 0.90
N THR A 120 -0.19 -21.50 2.21
CA THR A 120 -1.01 -22.19 3.23
C THR A 120 -2.44 -21.68 3.22
N ALA A 121 -2.64 -20.36 3.12
CA ALA A 121 -3.96 -19.76 2.95
C ALA A 121 -4.64 -20.20 1.64
N ILE A 122 -3.91 -20.27 0.53
CA ILE A 122 -4.43 -20.75 -0.76
C ILE A 122 -4.88 -22.22 -0.66
N ASN A 123 -4.08 -23.08 -0.02
CA ASN A 123 -4.39 -24.49 0.15
C ASN A 123 -5.67 -24.70 0.99
N LEU A 124 -5.93 -23.83 1.98
CA LEU A 124 -7.15 -23.85 2.76
C LEU A 124 -8.41 -23.73 1.87
N TYR A 125 -8.37 -22.89 0.83
CA TYR A 125 -9.51 -22.75 -0.09
C TYR A 125 -9.66 -23.93 -1.04
N GLY A 126 -8.55 -24.57 -1.45
CA GLY A 126 -8.58 -25.76 -2.29
C GLY A 126 -9.24 -26.98 -1.61
N GLY A 127 -9.26 -26.99 -0.27
CA GLY A 127 -9.86 -28.04 0.55
C GLY A 127 -11.00 -27.56 1.46
N TRP A 128 -11.66 -26.45 1.12
CA TRP A 128 -12.66 -25.86 2.01
C TRP A 128 -13.89 -26.77 2.18
N THR A 129 -14.12 -27.25 3.40
CA THR A 129 -15.28 -28.10 3.75
C THR A 129 -16.35 -27.38 4.57
N GLY A 130 -16.14 -26.10 4.90
CA GLY A 130 -17.09 -25.28 5.66
C GLY A 130 -18.18 -24.65 4.80
N ASP A 131 -19.02 -23.82 5.40
CA ASP A 131 -20.03 -23.04 4.68
C ASP A 131 -19.44 -21.81 3.97
N ALA A 132 -20.24 -21.15 3.14
CA ALA A 132 -19.85 -19.94 2.42
C ALA A 132 -19.58 -18.76 3.37
N ASN A 133 -20.25 -18.70 4.53
CA ASN A 133 -20.07 -17.62 5.49
C ASN A 133 -18.67 -17.69 6.13
N GLY A 134 -18.25 -18.87 6.58
CA GLY A 134 -16.91 -19.11 7.10
C GLY A 134 -15.84 -18.87 6.04
N LYS A 135 -16.10 -19.24 4.77
CA LYS A 135 -15.19 -19.01 3.65
C LYS A 135 -14.92 -17.51 3.45
N ASN A 136 -16.00 -16.71 3.45
CA ASN A 136 -15.93 -15.27 3.33
C ASN A 136 -15.30 -14.60 4.56
N GLN A 137 -15.60 -15.09 5.76
CA GLN A 137 -14.98 -14.59 6.98
C GLN A 137 -13.48 -14.83 7.00
N ALA A 138 -13.03 -16.05 6.68
CA ALA A 138 -11.61 -16.38 6.57
C ALA A 138 -10.94 -15.51 5.51
N PHE A 139 -11.59 -15.30 4.36
CA PHE A 139 -11.05 -14.47 3.30
C PHE A 139 -10.85 -13.04 3.80
N ARG A 140 -11.90 -12.42 4.35
CA ARG A 140 -11.86 -11.06 4.88
C ARG A 140 -10.78 -10.89 5.96
N GLN A 141 -10.61 -11.86 6.84
CA GLN A 141 -9.58 -11.81 7.87
C GLN A 141 -8.17 -11.80 7.26
N ILE A 142 -7.91 -12.67 6.29
CA ILE A 142 -6.61 -12.75 5.63
C ILE A 142 -6.34 -11.50 4.81
N SER A 143 -7.30 -11.10 3.96
CA SER A 143 -7.12 -9.99 3.03
C SER A 143 -7.03 -8.64 3.73
N LEU A 144 -7.88 -8.36 4.73
CA LEU A 144 -7.75 -7.12 5.51
C LEU A 144 -6.46 -7.08 6.34
N GLY A 145 -6.01 -8.23 6.85
CA GLY A 145 -4.72 -8.30 7.52
C GLY A 145 -3.56 -8.04 6.56
N MET A 146 -3.59 -8.54 5.32
CA MET A 146 -2.60 -8.18 4.29
C MET A 146 -2.62 -6.68 3.97
N VAL A 147 -3.81 -6.07 3.86
CA VAL A 147 -3.94 -4.62 3.64
C VAL A 147 -3.34 -3.83 4.82
N ARG A 148 -3.51 -4.29 6.06
CA ARG A 148 -2.89 -3.67 7.24
C ARG A 148 -1.36 -3.76 7.23
N VAL A 149 -0.81 -4.86 6.75
CA VAL A 149 0.65 -5.01 6.57
C VAL A 149 1.16 -4.09 5.47
N LEU A 150 0.41 -4.00 4.35
CA LEU A 150 0.72 -3.08 3.26
C LEU A 150 0.73 -1.62 3.73
N GLU A 151 -0.29 -1.21 4.50
CA GLU A 151 -0.37 0.10 5.13
C GLU A 151 0.86 0.39 5.99
N SER A 152 1.33 -0.61 6.77
CA SER A 152 2.52 -0.47 7.61
C SER A 152 3.79 -0.22 6.78
N TYR A 153 3.95 -0.91 5.65
CA TYR A 153 5.06 -0.66 4.72
C TYR A 153 5.00 0.74 4.09
N LEU A 154 3.84 1.13 3.59
CA LEU A 154 3.65 2.41 2.90
C LEU A 154 3.85 3.59 3.87
N ASN A 155 3.34 3.48 5.09
CA ASN A 155 3.60 4.46 6.15
C ASN A 155 5.10 4.54 6.49
N TYR A 156 5.77 3.39 6.59
CA TYR A 156 7.20 3.36 6.87
C TYR A 156 8.02 4.02 5.75
N ILE A 157 7.68 3.78 4.49
CA ILE A 157 8.31 4.45 3.33
C ILE A 157 8.09 5.98 3.41
N ALA A 158 6.88 6.43 3.74
CA ALA A 158 6.57 7.85 3.82
C ALA A 158 7.38 8.60 4.89
N GLU A 159 7.84 7.91 5.94
CA GLU A 159 8.71 8.49 6.98
C GLU A 159 10.12 8.85 6.47
N PHE A 160 10.52 8.39 5.27
CA PHE A 160 11.83 8.72 4.68
C PHE A 160 11.85 10.04 3.90
N PHE A 161 10.70 10.68 3.68
CA PHE A 161 10.68 12.03 3.14
C PHE A 161 11.10 13.03 4.22
N SER A 162 12.25 13.67 4.01
CA SER A 162 12.81 14.66 4.94
C SER A 162 12.07 16.00 4.86
N THR A 163 11.47 16.29 3.71
CA THR A 163 10.66 17.48 3.45
C THR A 163 9.26 17.27 4.04
N PRO A 164 8.86 18.02 5.09
CA PRO A 164 7.61 17.75 5.81
C PRO A 164 6.35 17.82 4.94
N TYR A 165 6.33 18.75 3.98
CA TYR A 165 5.22 18.91 3.04
C TYR A 165 5.08 17.69 2.13
N LEU A 166 6.18 17.20 1.53
CA LEU A 166 6.17 16.00 0.69
C LEU A 166 5.80 14.75 1.50
N ALA A 167 6.34 14.61 2.71
CA ALA A 167 5.99 13.49 3.59
C ALA A 167 4.49 13.44 3.87
N GLN A 168 3.87 14.60 4.12
CA GLN A 168 2.43 14.70 4.36
C GLN A 168 1.61 14.39 3.10
N GLU A 169 1.96 14.95 1.94
CA GLU A 169 1.29 14.66 0.67
C GLU A 169 1.34 13.17 0.32
N TRP A 170 2.49 12.53 0.52
CA TRP A 170 2.65 11.10 0.30
C TRP A 170 1.84 10.27 1.29
N LYS A 171 1.84 10.63 2.56
CA LYS A 171 1.02 9.94 3.56
C LYS A 171 -0.47 9.99 3.21
N GLU A 172 -0.99 11.15 2.81
CA GLU A 172 -2.39 11.31 2.39
C GLU A 172 -2.70 10.49 1.12
N THR A 173 -1.80 10.51 0.14
CA THR A 173 -1.96 9.75 -1.11
C THR A 173 -2.00 8.24 -0.85
N LEU A 174 -1.09 7.74 0.00
CA LEU A 174 -1.01 6.32 0.36
C LEU A 174 -2.23 5.91 1.21
N GLU A 175 -2.73 6.79 2.08
CA GLU A 175 -3.95 6.56 2.86
C GLU A 175 -5.18 6.41 1.95
N ILE A 176 -5.32 7.24 0.91
CA ILE A 176 -6.40 7.11 -0.07
C ILE A 176 -6.36 5.73 -0.73
N TYR A 177 -5.19 5.31 -1.22
CA TYR A 177 -5.01 4.00 -1.86
C TYR A 177 -5.39 2.84 -0.90
N ILE A 178 -4.91 2.87 0.35
CA ILE A 178 -5.21 1.84 1.35
C ILE A 178 -6.70 1.79 1.68
N ASN A 179 -7.36 2.95 1.76
CA ASN A 179 -8.81 3.02 2.01
C ASN A 179 -9.60 2.41 0.85
N GLU A 180 -9.25 2.74 -0.39
CA GLU A 180 -9.88 2.16 -1.58
C GLU A 180 -9.69 0.64 -1.66
N LEU A 181 -8.45 0.16 -1.44
CA LEU A 181 -8.16 -1.27 -1.41
C LEU A 181 -8.92 -1.99 -0.29
N SER A 182 -9.03 -1.37 0.89
CA SER A 182 -9.78 -1.91 2.03
C SER A 182 -11.27 -2.07 1.69
N GLU A 183 -11.90 -1.05 1.11
CA GLU A 183 -13.31 -1.11 0.70
C GLU A 183 -13.53 -2.12 -0.43
N LEU A 184 -12.58 -2.18 -1.38
CA LEU A 184 -12.60 -3.16 -2.45
C LEU A 184 -12.63 -4.58 -1.88
N VAL A 185 -11.70 -4.91 -0.99
CA VAL A 185 -11.59 -6.21 -0.33
C VAL A 185 -12.84 -6.55 0.48
N LYS A 186 -13.40 -5.59 1.24
CA LYS A 186 -14.65 -5.80 2.02
C LYS A 186 -15.85 -6.12 1.11
N SER A 187 -15.89 -5.52 -0.08
CA SER A 187 -16.98 -5.73 -1.03
C SER A 187 -16.98 -7.11 -1.70
N VAL A 188 -15.86 -7.84 -1.64
CA VAL A 188 -15.75 -9.18 -2.23
C VAL A 188 -16.52 -10.19 -1.39
N VAL A 189 -17.38 -10.96 -2.04
CA VAL A 189 -18.19 -12.04 -1.42
C VAL A 189 -18.24 -13.24 -2.37
N TYR A 190 -17.77 -14.38 -1.89
CA TYR A 190 -17.77 -15.64 -2.62
C TYR A 190 -18.97 -16.50 -2.26
N ARG A 191 -19.47 -17.24 -3.25
CA ARG A 191 -20.49 -18.28 -3.07
C ARG A 191 -19.87 -19.61 -2.65
#